data_AF-A0A3P1C6S5-F1
#
_entry.id   AF-A0A3P1C6S5-F1
#
_cell.length_a   1.000
_cell.length_b   1.000
_cell.length_c   1.000
_cell.angle_alpha   90.00
_cell.angle_beta   90.00
_cell.angle_gamma   90.00
#
_symmetry.space_group_name_H-M   'P 1'
#
loop_
_entity.id
_entity.type
_entity.pdbx_description
1 polymer ?
#
loop_
_entity_poly.entity_id
_entity_poly.type
_entity_poly.pdbx_seq_one_letter_code
_entity_poly.pdbx_strand_id
1 'polypeptide(L)'
;MFGILTWMILALTLMICEFVVSIFLIIVGIKYRKSVTGATKKKTNTSATTTTHITSSLKPILKANIQITPNGAKKVAYSVTPNKKSVSTSKTWHYTGKKKYIAVKTAVQVTTSMGVSPNGSSAGGVTLGK
;
A
#
# COMPACT_ATOMS: atom_id res chain seq x y z
N MET A 1 46.15 -31.40 15.14
CA MET A 1 45.72 -30.56 13.99
C MET A 1 44.22 -30.67 13.66
N PHE A 2 43.44 -31.57 14.29
CA PHE A 2 42.01 -31.76 13.96
C PHE A 2 41.11 -30.60 14.41
N GLY A 3 41.34 -30.03 15.60
CA GLY A 3 40.48 -28.98 16.16
C GLY A 3 40.39 -27.71 15.31
N ILE A 4 41.52 -27.12 14.89
CA ILE A 4 41.52 -25.89 14.08
C ILE A 4 40.72 -26.07 12.78
N LEU A 5 40.85 -27.23 12.14
CA LEU A 5 40.15 -27.51 10.88
C LEU A 5 38.64 -27.58 11.10
N THR A 6 38.19 -28.24 12.17
CA THR A 6 36.76 -28.33 12.53
C THR A 6 36.17 -26.96 12.86
N TRP A 7 36.90 -26.12 13.61
CA TRP A 7 36.47 -24.76 13.94
C TRP A 7 36.37 -23.86 12.70
N MET A 8 37.30 -23.99 11.76
CA MET A 8 37.29 -23.21 10.52
C MET A 8 36.12 -23.60 9.61
N ILE A 9 35.81 -24.90 9.52
CA ILE A 9 34.66 -25.43 8.77
C ILE A 9 33.35 -24.95 9.41
N LEU A 10 33.22 -25.05 10.73
CA LEU A 10 32.01 -24.60 11.45
C LEU A 10 31.76 -23.10 11.26
N ALA A 11 32.80 -22.27 11.37
CA ALA A 11 32.71 -20.84 11.15
C ALA A 11 32.24 -20.50 9.73
N LEU A 12 32.77 -21.19 8.71
CA LEU A 12 32.36 -21.00 7.32
C LEU A 12 30.90 -21.42 7.09
N THR A 13 30.47 -22.55 7.66
CA THR A 13 29.08 -23.02 7.56
C THR A 13 28.10 -22.04 8.21
N LEU A 14 28.43 -21.49 9.39
CA LEU A 14 27.59 -20.49 10.06
C LEU A 14 27.49 -19.19 9.24
N MET A 15 28.61 -18.73 8.67
CA MET A 15 28.61 -17.53 7.80
C MET A 15 27.73 -17.71 6.57
N ILE A 16 27.79 -18.87 5.92
CA ILE A 16 26.94 -19.19 4.76
C ILE A 16 25.47 -19.30 5.18
N CYS A 17 25.18 -19.90 6.34
CA CYS A 17 23.82 -20.04 6.84
C CYS A 17 23.16 -18.67 7.08
N GLU A 18 23.83 -17.78 7.80
CA GLU A 18 23.37 -16.40 8.05
C GLU A 18 23.14 -15.63 6.75
N PHE A 19 24.02 -15.81 5.76
CA PHE A 19 23.90 -15.19 4.45
C PHE A 19 22.66 -15.69 3.68
N VAL A 20 22.42 -17.01 3.67
CA VAL A 20 21.26 -17.62 3.02
C VAL A 20 19.96 -17.20 3.71
N VAL A 21 19.92 -17.20 5.05
CA VAL A 21 18.75 -16.76 5.83
C VAL A 21 18.46 -15.28 5.55
N SER A 22 19.48 -14.43 5.50
CA SER A 22 19.33 -13.00 5.18
C SER A 22 18.74 -12.78 3.78
N ILE A 23 19.26 -13.48 2.76
CA ILE A 23 18.72 -13.41 1.39
C ILE A 23 17.28 -13.89 1.35
N PHE A 24 16.97 -15.00 2.03
CA PHE A 24 15.61 -15.54 2.08
C PHE A 24 14.63 -14.53 2.68
N LEU A 25 14.99 -13.88 3.78
CA LEU A 25 14.18 -12.84 4.41
C LEU A 25 13.97 -11.63 3.50
N ILE A 26 14.99 -11.21 2.74
CA ILE A 26 14.87 -10.12 1.76
C ILE A 26 13.90 -10.49 0.63
N ILE A 27 14.05 -11.69 0.06
CA ILE A 27 13.18 -12.18 -1.03
C ILE A 27 11.74 -12.28 -0.56
N VAL A 28 11.52 -12.87 0.63
CA VAL A 28 10.22 -12.92 1.32
C VAL A 28 9.67 -11.49 1.42
N GLY A 29 10.40 -10.56 2.04
CA GLY A 29 9.96 -9.17 2.21
C GLY A 29 9.53 -8.49 0.90
N ILE A 30 10.30 -8.63 -0.18
CA ILE A 30 9.96 -8.06 -1.49
C ILE A 30 8.71 -8.76 -2.08
N LYS A 31 8.60 -10.08 -1.93
CA LYS A 31 7.49 -10.87 -2.48
C LYS A 31 6.15 -10.59 -1.80
N TYR A 32 6.14 -10.11 -0.54
CA TYR A 32 4.90 -9.74 0.17
C TYR A 32 4.50 -8.26 0.01
N ARG A 33 5.18 -7.51 -0.87
CA ARG A 33 4.91 -6.09 -1.05
C ARG A 33 3.52 -5.87 -1.66
N LYS A 34 2.63 -5.28 -0.86
CA LYS A 34 1.37 -4.70 -1.35
C LYS A 34 1.68 -3.28 -1.81
N SER A 35 1.12 -2.87 -2.94
CA SER A 35 1.27 -1.51 -3.46
C SER A 35 -0.07 -0.81 -3.48
N VAL A 36 -0.09 0.45 -3.04
CA VAL A 36 -1.24 1.33 -3.10
C VAL A 36 -0.83 2.61 -3.79
N THR A 37 -1.53 2.95 -4.86
CA THR A 37 -1.33 4.20 -5.60
C THR A 37 -2.63 4.96 -5.63
N GLY A 38 -2.64 6.16 -5.05
CA GLY A 38 -3.75 7.10 -5.17
C GLY A 38 -3.52 8.08 -6.31
N ALA A 39 -4.56 8.43 -7.04
CA ALA A 39 -4.54 9.54 -7.99
C ALA A 39 -5.85 10.32 -7.89
N THR A 40 -5.76 11.64 -7.78
CA THR A 40 -6.93 12.51 -7.72
C THR A 40 -7.02 13.36 -8.98
N LYS A 41 -8.20 13.36 -9.61
CA LYS A 41 -8.51 14.22 -10.76
C LYS A 41 -9.69 15.12 -10.46
N LYS A 42 -9.57 16.39 -10.85
CA LYS A 42 -10.67 17.34 -10.81
C LYS A 42 -11.73 16.91 -11.82
N LYS A 43 -13.00 16.82 -11.38
CA LYS A 43 -14.14 16.54 -12.25
C LYS A 43 -14.88 17.84 -12.59
N THR A 44 -15.14 18.67 -11.60
CA THR A 44 -15.76 20.00 -11.74
C THR A 44 -15.09 20.99 -10.81
N ASN A 45 -15.51 22.26 -10.80
CA ASN A 45 -14.97 23.26 -9.89
C ASN A 45 -15.16 22.90 -8.40
N THR A 46 -16.19 22.13 -8.07
CA THR A 46 -16.52 21.75 -6.69
C THR A 46 -16.39 20.24 -6.44
N SER A 47 -15.93 19.44 -7.40
CA SER A 47 -15.89 17.98 -7.27
C SER A 47 -14.61 17.39 -7.82
N ALA A 48 -14.08 16.39 -7.12
CA ALA A 48 -12.94 15.61 -7.58
C ALA A 48 -13.17 14.11 -7.37
N THR A 49 -12.55 13.31 -8.21
CA THR A 49 -12.57 11.86 -8.15
C THR A 49 -11.18 11.38 -7.76
N THR A 50 -11.10 10.60 -6.69
CA THR A 50 -9.88 9.93 -6.28
C THR A 50 -9.98 8.46 -6.64
N THR A 51 -9.04 7.99 -7.46
CA THR A 51 -8.87 6.59 -7.81
C THR A 51 -7.76 5.98 -6.97
N THR A 52 -8.03 4.83 -6.38
CA THR A 52 -7.08 4.06 -5.59
C THR A 52 -6.86 2.72 -6.29
N HIS A 53 -5.62 2.49 -6.71
CA HIS A 53 -5.13 1.23 -7.26
C HIS A 53 -4.48 0.43 -6.15
N ILE A 54 -4.89 -0.82 -5.97
CA ILE A 54 -4.40 -1.71 -4.93
C ILE A 54 -3.93 -2.99 -5.61
N THR A 55 -2.67 -3.33 -5.44
CA THR A 55 -2.07 -4.53 -6.01
C THR A 55 -1.44 -5.37 -4.90
N SER A 56 -1.74 -6.66 -4.92
CA SER A 56 -1.15 -7.70 -4.07
C SER A 56 -0.41 -8.69 -4.97
N SER A 57 0.87 -8.92 -4.68
CA SER A 57 1.79 -9.75 -5.46
C SER A 57 1.46 -11.26 -5.39
N LEU A 58 1.10 -11.77 -4.21
CA LEU A 58 0.99 -13.21 -3.97
C LEU A 58 -0.45 -13.72 -3.90
N LYS A 59 -1.26 -13.14 -3.01
CA LYS A 59 -2.61 -13.64 -2.69
C LYS A 59 -3.68 -12.66 -3.15
N PRO A 60 -4.87 -13.16 -3.54
CA PRO A 60 -5.99 -12.30 -3.88
C PRO A 60 -6.40 -11.45 -2.68
N ILE A 61 -6.82 -10.23 -2.98
CA ILE A 61 -7.39 -9.30 -2.01
C ILE A 61 -8.81 -9.77 -1.72
N LEU A 62 -9.03 -10.25 -0.50
CA LEU A 62 -10.34 -10.71 -0.05
C LEU A 62 -11.21 -9.52 0.33
N LYS A 63 -10.63 -8.53 1.02
CA LYS A 63 -11.30 -7.30 1.43
C LYS A 63 -10.30 -6.14 1.42
N ALA A 64 -10.72 -4.97 0.95
CA ALA A 64 -9.96 -3.74 1.10
C ALA A 64 -10.85 -2.66 1.70
N ASN A 65 -10.43 -2.11 2.84
CA ASN A 65 -11.09 -0.96 3.47
C ASN A 65 -10.30 0.30 3.13
N ILE A 66 -10.93 1.25 2.47
CA ILE A 66 -10.30 2.42 1.85
C ILE A 66 -10.85 3.68 2.50
N GLN A 67 -9.96 4.56 2.92
CA GLN A 67 -10.26 5.85 3.51
C GLN A 67 -9.58 6.95 2.69
N ILE A 68 -10.37 7.90 2.22
CA ILE A 68 -9.91 9.08 1.48
C ILE A 68 -10.03 10.26 2.43
N THR A 69 -8.90 10.90 2.71
CA THR A 69 -8.80 12.08 3.57
C THR A 69 -8.35 13.28 2.74
N PRO A 70 -9.30 14.08 2.21
CA PRO A 70 -9.01 15.39 1.62
C PRO A 70 -8.76 16.44 2.72
N ASN A 71 -7.70 17.23 2.58
CA ASN A 71 -7.36 18.30 3.51
C ASN A 71 -8.27 19.52 3.31
N GLY A 72 -9.37 19.58 4.09
CA GLY A 72 -10.38 20.65 3.99
C GLY A 72 -11.75 20.19 3.52
N ALA A 73 -11.98 18.89 3.32
CA ALA A 73 -13.30 18.31 3.05
C ALA A 73 -13.57 17.08 3.94
N LYS A 74 -14.81 16.58 3.92
CA LYS A 74 -15.20 15.42 4.73
C LYS A 74 -14.44 14.17 4.27
N LYS A 75 -13.98 13.38 5.24
CA LYS A 75 -13.38 12.06 5.01
C LYS A 75 -14.41 11.11 4.41
N VAL A 76 -13.97 10.25 3.50
CA VAL A 76 -14.83 9.25 2.85
C VAL A 76 -14.22 7.88 3.04
N ALA A 77 -14.95 6.96 3.68
CA ALA A 77 -14.53 5.58 3.88
C ALA A 77 -15.47 4.62 3.14
N TYR A 78 -14.92 3.56 2.55
CA TYR A 78 -15.68 2.51 1.87
C TYR A 78 -14.89 1.20 1.83
N SER A 79 -15.57 0.08 1.65
CA SER A 79 -14.96 -1.24 1.56
C SER A 79 -15.29 -1.92 0.24
N VAL A 80 -14.36 -2.71 -0.29
CA VAL A 80 -14.55 -3.54 -1.49
C VAL A 80 -14.09 -4.97 -1.25
N THR A 81 -14.73 -5.93 -1.91
CA THR A 81 -14.47 -7.38 -1.77
C THR A 81 -14.15 -7.99 -3.14
N PRO A 82 -13.00 -7.67 -3.74
CA PRO A 82 -12.77 -7.92 -5.17
C PRO A 82 -12.40 -9.36 -5.51
N ASN A 83 -11.92 -10.17 -4.57
CA ASN A 83 -11.36 -11.50 -4.78
C ASN A 83 -10.37 -11.57 -5.96
N LYS A 84 -9.53 -10.53 -6.11
CA LYS A 84 -8.55 -10.37 -7.21
C LYS A 84 -7.21 -9.89 -6.66
N LYS A 85 -6.13 -10.17 -7.39
CA LYS A 85 -4.78 -9.69 -7.03
C LYS A 85 -4.59 -8.18 -7.26
N SER A 86 -5.36 -7.58 -8.16
CA SER A 86 -5.36 -6.15 -8.41
C SER A 86 -6.80 -5.64 -8.45
N VAL A 87 -7.04 -4.49 -7.81
CA VAL A 87 -8.33 -3.81 -7.84
C VAL A 87 -8.10 -2.30 -7.98
N SER A 88 -8.91 -1.67 -8.82
CA SER A 88 -8.96 -0.22 -8.95
C SER A 88 -10.33 0.24 -8.51
N THR A 89 -10.39 1.20 -7.59
CA THR A 89 -11.66 1.75 -7.09
C THR A 89 -11.60 3.26 -7.16
N SER A 90 -12.71 3.91 -7.43
CA SER A 90 -12.77 5.37 -7.46
C SER A 90 -13.95 5.88 -6.66
N LYS A 91 -13.76 7.04 -6.03
CA LYS A 91 -14.82 7.72 -5.30
C LYS A 91 -14.76 9.21 -5.56
N THR A 92 -15.92 9.78 -5.90
CA THR A 92 -16.09 11.22 -6.06
C THR A 92 -16.43 11.84 -4.72
N TRP A 93 -15.81 12.99 -4.45
CA TRP A 93 -16.06 13.81 -3.27
C TRP A 93 -16.22 15.28 -3.69
N HIS A 94 -16.92 16.04 -2.85
CA HIS A 94 -17.35 17.40 -3.14
C HIS A 94 -16.77 18.39 -2.13
N TYR A 95 -16.45 19.58 -2.61
CA TYR A 95 -16.02 20.73 -1.83
C TYR A 95 -16.66 22.00 -2.37
N THR A 96 -17.42 22.68 -1.51
CA THR A 96 -18.22 23.87 -1.83
C THR A 96 -17.68 25.16 -1.23
N GLY A 97 -16.51 25.12 -0.59
CA GLY A 97 -15.86 26.32 -0.02
C GLY A 97 -15.15 27.19 -1.05
N LYS A 98 -14.44 28.22 -0.57
CA LYS A 98 -13.60 29.10 -1.39
C LYS A 98 -12.55 28.29 -2.14
N LYS A 99 -12.25 28.66 -3.39
CA LYS A 99 -11.21 28.05 -4.23
C LYS A 99 -9.90 27.88 -3.48
N LYS A 100 -9.51 26.64 -3.21
CA LYS A 100 -8.29 26.28 -2.48
C LYS A 100 -7.72 24.95 -3.01
N TYR A 101 -6.40 24.81 -2.89
CA TYR A 101 -5.73 23.54 -3.12
C TYR A 101 -6.01 22.56 -1.97
N ILE A 102 -6.51 21.38 -2.32
CA ILE A 102 -6.87 20.30 -1.41
C ILE A 102 -5.95 19.11 -1.69
N ALA A 103 -5.03 18.85 -0.78
CA ALA A 103 -4.23 17.63 -0.79
C ALA A 103 -5.09 16.43 -0.37
N VAL A 104 -4.95 15.29 -1.05
CA VAL A 104 -5.73 14.08 -0.78
C VAL A 104 -4.79 12.94 -0.39
N LYS A 105 -5.08 12.31 0.75
CA LYS A 105 -4.41 11.09 1.20
C LYS A 105 -5.35 9.91 1.11
N THR A 106 -4.85 8.76 0.69
CA THR A 106 -5.59 7.49 0.70
C THR A 106 -4.93 6.54 1.69
N ALA A 107 -5.72 5.98 2.60
CA ALA A 107 -5.33 4.91 3.49
C ALA A 107 -6.13 3.67 3.15
N VAL A 108 -5.48 2.52 3.04
CA VAL A 108 -6.07 1.26 2.60
C VAL A 108 -5.64 0.15 3.54
N GLN A 109 -6.59 -0.56 4.13
CA GLN A 109 -6.33 -1.80 4.84
C GLN A 109 -6.72 -2.97 3.95
N VAL A 110 -5.73 -3.77 3.55
CA VAL A 110 -5.90 -4.91 2.66
C VAL A 110 -5.89 -6.19 3.47
N THR A 111 -7.02 -6.91 3.45
CA THR A 111 -7.17 -8.26 4.01
C THR A 111 -6.92 -9.30 2.93
N THR A 112 -6.00 -10.21 3.21
CA THR A 112 -5.66 -11.37 2.40
C THR A 112 -5.77 -12.62 3.27
N SER A 113 -5.75 -13.81 2.68
CA SER A 113 -5.69 -15.08 3.44
C SER A 113 -4.48 -15.20 4.38
N MET A 114 -3.47 -14.34 4.19
CA MET A 114 -2.25 -14.26 4.98
C MET A 114 -2.35 -13.24 6.14
N GLY A 115 -3.49 -12.56 6.29
CA GLY A 115 -3.69 -11.52 7.29
C GLY A 115 -4.00 -10.12 6.72
N VAL A 116 -4.08 -9.14 7.62
CA VAL A 116 -4.43 -7.75 7.34
C VAL A 116 -3.16 -6.91 7.29
N SER A 117 -3.05 -6.03 6.30
CA SER A 117 -1.93 -5.10 6.18
C SER A 117 -2.45 -3.70 5.83
N PRO A 118 -2.14 -2.67 6.64
CA PRO A 118 -2.41 -1.28 6.31
C PRO A 118 -1.35 -0.74 5.34
N ASN A 119 -1.78 -0.06 4.30
CA ASN A 119 -0.95 0.70 3.37
C ASN A 119 -1.57 2.07 3.13
N GLY A 120 -0.75 3.12 3.07
CA GLY A 120 -1.18 4.46 2.71
C GLY A 120 -0.49 4.94 1.44
N SER A 121 -1.13 5.85 0.72
CA SER A 121 -0.54 6.53 -0.43
C SER A 121 -0.99 7.99 -0.46
N SER A 122 -0.11 8.87 -0.91
CA SER A 122 -0.52 10.23 -1.26
C SER A 122 -1.22 10.17 -2.62
N ALA A 123 -2.44 10.70 -2.70
CA ALA A 123 -3.23 10.70 -3.94
C ALA A 123 -3.12 12.01 -4.71
N GLY A 124 -2.05 12.78 -4.45
CA GLY A 124 -1.85 14.12 -5.00
C GLY A 124 -2.79 15.15 -4.37
N GLY A 125 -3.12 16.19 -5.13
CA GLY A 125 -4.08 17.20 -4.68
C GLY A 125 -4.71 17.93 -5.85
N VAL A 126 -5.81 18.62 -5.58
CA VAL A 126 -6.64 19.29 -6.57
C VAL A 126 -7.13 20.63 -6.05
N THR A 127 -7.19 21.63 -6.93
CA THR A 127 -7.75 22.94 -6.60
C THR A 127 -9.24 22.94 -6.88
N LEU A 128 -10.05 23.06 -5.82
CA LEU A 128 -11.51 23.09 -5.87
C LEU A 128 -12.07 24.29 -5.11
N GLY A 129 -13.24 24.74 -5.51
CA GLY A 129 -14.06 25.74 -4.84
C GLY A 129 -14.87 26.56 -5.83
N LYS A 130 -15.82 27.33 -5.28
CA LYS A 130 -16.52 28.39 -5.99
C LYS A 130 -15.77 29.71 -5.83
#